data_AF-A0A2R6CSN0-F1
#
_entry.id   AF-A0A2R6CSN0-F1
#
_cell.length_a   1.000
_cell.length_b   1.000
_cell.length_c   1.000
_cell.angle_alpha   90.00
_cell.angle_beta   90.00
_cell.angle_gamma   90.00
#
_symmetry.space_group_name_H-M   'P 1'
#
loop_
_entity.id
_entity.type
_entity.pdbx_description
1 polymer ?
#
loop_
_entity_poly.entity_id
_entity_poly.type
_entity_poly.pdbx_seq_one_letter_code
_entity_poly.pdbx_strand_id
1 'polypeptide(L)'
;MECSHVHKEQLPEEQSVERDTVVSQDGESFPASVEVPAAETLAVGEEFLLETDEAIMTVRITSLELDEGRAEEASAEDVRTIWGRAVGNVSVNVTAHPKSGEHDETRSLTLHVPGDYEFVVDETDELGGEEFTVEGIFLRDDARDYEFDKLDHAGDSAVAKDVKRLYVRDESTTAWSAW
;
A
#
# COMPACT_ATOMS: atom_id res chain seq x y z
N MET A 1 -21.85 -21.25 -57.01
CA MET A 1 -21.33 -20.07 -56.30
C MET A 1 -21.27 -20.50 -54.84
N GLU A 2 -20.24 -21.27 -54.52
CA GLU A 2 -18.97 -20.81 -53.92
C GLU A 2 -19.13 -20.76 -52.41
N CYS A 3 -18.58 -21.78 -51.75
CA CYS A 3 -18.59 -21.96 -50.31
C CYS A 3 -17.67 -20.93 -49.65
N SER A 4 -18.23 -19.99 -48.89
CA SER A 4 -17.42 -19.13 -48.02
C SER A 4 -16.95 -19.95 -46.81
N HIS A 5 -15.74 -20.50 -46.91
CA HIS A 5 -15.04 -21.11 -45.80
C HIS A 5 -14.57 -19.98 -44.87
N VAL A 6 -15.15 -19.90 -43.68
CA VAL A 6 -14.68 -18.97 -42.63
C VAL A 6 -13.52 -19.66 -41.91
N HIS A 7 -12.29 -19.23 -42.16
CA HIS A 7 -11.17 -19.58 -41.29
C HIS A 7 -11.36 -18.77 -40.00
N LYS A 8 -11.75 -19.44 -38.91
CA LYS A 8 -11.57 -18.88 -37.57
C LYS A 8 -10.08 -18.97 -37.28
N GLU A 9 -9.37 -17.86 -37.48
CA GLU A 9 -8.02 -17.73 -36.93
C GLU A 9 -8.16 -17.73 -35.42
N GLN A 10 -7.66 -18.78 -34.77
CA GLN A 10 -7.57 -18.81 -33.31
C GLN A 10 -6.49 -17.77 -32.96
N LEU A 11 -6.89 -16.73 -32.26
CA LEU A 11 -5.95 -15.82 -31.62
C LEU A 11 -5.00 -16.70 -30.79
N PRO A 12 -3.66 -16.51 -30.89
CA PRO A 12 -2.73 -17.25 -30.05
C PRO A 12 -3.17 -17.07 -28.60
N GLU A 13 -3.31 -18.18 -27.87
CA GLU A 13 -3.63 -18.15 -26.45
C GLU A 13 -2.55 -17.31 -25.76
N GLU A 14 -2.96 -16.27 -25.04
CA GLU A 14 -2.05 -15.48 -24.20
C GLU A 14 -1.45 -16.46 -23.19
N GLN A 15 -0.17 -16.77 -23.36
CA GLN A 15 0.53 -17.70 -22.48
C GLN A 15 0.60 -17.06 -21.10
N SER A 16 -0.02 -17.66 -20.09
CA SER A 16 0.13 -17.26 -18.70
C SER A 16 1.34 -17.96 -18.08
N VAL A 17 1.94 -17.30 -17.11
CA VAL A 17 3.03 -17.83 -16.28
C VAL A 17 2.67 -17.64 -14.81
N GLU A 18 2.92 -18.65 -14.01
CA GLU A 18 2.85 -18.53 -12.55
C GLU A 18 4.15 -17.89 -12.04
N ARG A 19 4.04 -16.90 -11.15
CA ARG A 19 5.17 -16.19 -10.56
C ARG A 19 5.13 -16.24 -9.05
N ASP A 20 6.27 -16.55 -8.44
CA ASP A 20 6.42 -16.49 -6.99
C ASP A 20 6.20 -15.06 -6.52
N THR A 21 5.44 -14.90 -5.45
CA THR A 21 5.14 -13.60 -4.85
C THR A 21 5.44 -13.66 -3.37
N VAL A 22 6.19 -12.68 -2.86
CA VAL A 22 6.41 -12.51 -1.43
C VAL A 22 5.75 -11.22 -1.00
N VAL A 23 4.75 -11.32 -0.13
CA VAL A 23 3.95 -10.18 0.34
C VAL A 23 4.35 -9.84 1.77
N SER A 24 4.70 -8.58 2.02
CA SER A 24 4.84 -8.04 3.36
C SER A 24 3.53 -7.43 3.86
N GLN A 25 3.17 -7.74 5.10
CA GLN A 25 2.02 -7.19 5.81
C GLN A 25 2.36 -7.08 7.30
N ASP A 26 2.10 -5.90 7.89
CA ASP A 26 2.26 -5.66 9.33
C ASP A 26 3.62 -6.08 9.94
N GLY A 27 4.69 -6.01 9.14
CA GLY A 27 6.05 -6.39 9.54
C GLY A 27 6.38 -7.87 9.37
N GLU A 28 5.41 -8.68 8.96
CA GLU A 28 5.58 -10.08 8.57
C GLU A 28 5.66 -10.20 7.04
N SER A 29 6.11 -11.34 6.55
CA SER A 29 6.13 -11.65 5.12
C SER A 29 5.78 -13.10 4.88
N PHE A 30 5.00 -13.36 3.83
CA PHE A 30 4.58 -14.70 3.47
C PHE A 30 4.69 -14.93 1.95
N PRO A 31 4.96 -16.18 1.52
CA PRO A 31 4.98 -16.56 0.12
C PRO A 31 3.56 -16.81 -0.41
N ALA A 32 3.36 -16.54 -1.70
CA ALA A 32 2.17 -16.82 -2.50
C ALA A 32 2.58 -16.98 -3.98
N SER A 33 1.62 -17.23 -4.87
CA SER A 33 1.83 -17.20 -6.32
C SER A 33 0.71 -16.43 -7.02
N VAL A 34 1.00 -15.93 -8.21
CA VAL A 34 0.02 -15.25 -9.08
C VAL A 34 0.22 -15.68 -10.53
N GLU A 35 -0.87 -15.88 -11.26
CA GLU A 35 -0.84 -16.12 -12.71
C GLU A 35 -0.93 -14.79 -13.46
N VAL A 36 0.05 -14.53 -14.33
CA VAL A 36 0.16 -13.30 -15.12
C VAL A 36 0.43 -13.65 -16.58
N PRO A 37 -0.12 -12.93 -17.57
CA PRO A 37 0.31 -13.06 -18.96
C PRO A 37 1.82 -12.89 -19.11
N ALA A 38 2.48 -13.82 -19.79
CA ALA A 38 3.94 -13.86 -19.94
C ALA A 38 4.54 -12.57 -20.50
N ALA A 39 3.83 -11.96 -21.45
CA ALA A 39 4.23 -10.72 -22.11
C ALA A 39 3.87 -9.44 -21.33
N GLU A 40 3.18 -9.55 -20.20
CA GLU A 40 2.83 -8.39 -19.39
C GLU A 40 4.09 -7.78 -18.77
N THR A 41 4.19 -6.45 -18.85
CA THR A 41 5.27 -5.71 -18.19
C THR A 41 4.81 -5.38 -16.78
N LEU A 42 5.59 -5.81 -15.80
CA LEU A 42 5.39 -5.52 -14.39
C LEU A 42 6.33 -4.39 -13.98
N ALA A 43 5.86 -3.47 -13.14
CA ALA A 43 6.64 -2.34 -12.66
C ALA A 43 6.43 -2.08 -11.15
N VAL A 44 7.49 -1.62 -10.48
CA VAL A 44 7.43 -1.18 -9.09
C VAL A 44 6.50 0.02 -8.96
N GLY A 45 5.57 -0.08 -8.02
CA GLY A 45 4.49 0.89 -7.80
C GLY A 45 3.13 0.41 -8.31
N GLU A 46 3.10 -0.57 -9.22
CA GLU A 46 1.84 -1.14 -9.71
C GLU A 46 1.14 -1.96 -8.63
N GLU A 47 -0.19 -1.96 -8.67
CA GLU A 47 -1.04 -2.68 -7.73
C GLU A 47 -1.84 -3.76 -8.47
N PHE A 48 -1.92 -4.94 -7.88
CA PHE A 48 -2.70 -6.06 -8.41
C PHE A 48 -3.47 -6.78 -7.30
N LEU A 49 -4.45 -7.58 -7.69
CA LEU A 49 -5.19 -8.44 -6.77
C LEU A 49 -4.47 -9.78 -6.67
N LEU A 50 -4.10 -10.15 -5.44
CA LEU A 50 -3.55 -11.44 -5.10
C LEU A 50 -4.63 -12.27 -4.42
N GLU A 51 -4.94 -13.43 -5.00
CA GLU A 51 -5.84 -14.41 -4.40
C GLU A 51 -5.01 -15.44 -3.62
N THR A 52 -5.33 -15.62 -2.34
CA THR A 52 -4.78 -16.71 -1.52
C THR A 52 -5.90 -17.58 -0.98
N ASP A 53 -5.55 -18.71 -0.37
CA ASP A 53 -6.52 -19.60 0.29
C ASP A 53 -7.30 -18.89 1.42
N GLU A 54 -6.75 -17.82 1.98
CA GLU A 54 -7.30 -17.11 3.13
C GLU A 54 -8.10 -15.87 2.74
N ALA A 55 -7.62 -15.10 1.76
CA ALA A 55 -8.20 -13.81 1.38
C ALA A 55 -7.78 -13.35 -0.02
N ILE A 56 -8.51 -12.36 -0.54
CA ILE A 56 -8.10 -11.56 -1.69
C ILE A 56 -7.50 -10.26 -1.17
N MET A 57 -6.29 -9.93 -1.61
CA MET A 57 -5.54 -8.76 -1.14
C MET A 57 -5.13 -7.87 -2.30
N THR A 58 -5.20 -6.55 -2.10
CA THR A 58 -4.53 -5.59 -3.00
C THR A 58 -3.06 -5.50 -2.61
N VAL A 59 -2.17 -5.85 -3.53
CA VAL A 59 -0.72 -5.87 -3.33
C VAL A 59 -0.06 -4.87 -4.25
N ARG A 60 0.82 -4.02 -3.72
CA ARG A 60 1.70 -3.15 -4.50
C ARG A 60 3.06 -3.80 -4.70
N ILE A 61 3.57 -3.79 -5.93
CA ILE A 61 4.92 -4.24 -6.27
C ILE A 61 5.93 -3.25 -5.69
N THR A 62 6.87 -3.76 -4.88
CA THR A 62 7.96 -2.96 -4.29
C THR A 62 9.32 -3.30 -4.89
N SER A 63 9.47 -4.49 -5.49
CA SER A 63 10.69 -4.88 -6.22
C SER A 63 10.42 -6.10 -7.10
N LEU A 64 11.11 -6.19 -8.23
CA LEU A 64 11.10 -7.39 -9.07
C LEU A 64 12.46 -8.08 -8.98
N GLU A 65 12.47 -9.37 -8.70
CA GLU A 65 13.67 -10.20 -8.70
C GLU A 65 13.75 -11.03 -9.98
N LEU A 66 14.89 -10.92 -10.66
CA LEU A 66 15.24 -11.62 -11.89
C LEU A 66 16.39 -12.59 -11.62
N ASP A 67 16.74 -13.39 -12.62
CA ASP A 67 17.96 -14.21 -12.61
C ASP A 67 19.24 -13.41 -12.27
N GLU A 68 19.32 -12.19 -12.79
CA GLU A 68 20.54 -11.37 -12.79
C GLU A 68 20.56 -10.31 -11.68
N GLY A 69 19.50 -10.18 -10.87
CA GLY A 69 19.41 -9.18 -9.83
C GLY A 69 17.99 -8.63 -9.62
N ARG A 70 17.90 -7.36 -9.21
CA ARG A 70 16.62 -6.66 -9.02
C ARG A 70 16.40 -5.61 -10.10
N ALA A 71 15.15 -5.46 -10.52
CA ALA A 71 14.72 -4.47 -11.49
C ALA A 71 13.51 -3.67 -10.98
N GLU A 72 13.33 -2.48 -11.54
CA GLU A 72 12.14 -1.64 -11.31
C GLU A 72 11.00 -1.97 -12.29
N GLU A 73 11.33 -2.55 -13.44
CA GLU A 73 10.39 -2.95 -14.48
C GLU A 73 10.94 -4.18 -15.22
N ALA A 74 10.11 -5.17 -15.53
CA ALA A 74 10.48 -6.36 -16.29
C ALA A 74 9.25 -7.06 -16.89
N SER A 75 9.46 -7.91 -17.89
CA SER A 75 8.42 -8.82 -18.38
C SER A 75 8.08 -9.87 -17.33
N ALA A 76 6.83 -10.30 -17.24
CA ALA A 76 6.42 -11.34 -16.31
C ALA A 76 7.17 -12.66 -16.55
N GLU A 77 7.52 -12.98 -17.80
CA GLU A 77 8.30 -14.18 -18.11
C GLU A 77 9.73 -14.18 -17.53
N ASP A 78 10.36 -13.02 -17.43
CA ASP A 78 11.72 -12.85 -16.89
C ASP A 78 11.73 -12.72 -15.36
N VAL A 79 10.61 -12.38 -14.73
CA VAL A 79 10.49 -12.22 -13.27
C VAL A 79 10.50 -13.55 -12.57
N ARG A 80 11.45 -13.77 -11.65
CA ARG A 80 11.43 -14.94 -10.76
C ARG A 80 10.48 -14.72 -9.59
N THR A 81 10.63 -13.60 -8.90
CA THR A 81 9.86 -13.29 -7.71
C THR A 81 9.37 -11.85 -7.72
N ILE A 82 8.08 -11.68 -7.49
CA ILE A 82 7.44 -10.39 -7.25
C ILE A 82 7.51 -10.12 -5.74
N TRP A 83 8.21 -9.06 -5.35
CA TRP A 83 8.18 -8.58 -3.97
C TRP A 83 7.10 -7.51 -3.87
N GLY A 84 6.19 -7.67 -2.92
CA GLY A 84 5.08 -6.75 -2.76
C GLY A 84 4.71 -6.49 -1.32
N ARG A 85 3.81 -5.53 -1.12
CA ARG A 85 3.24 -5.17 0.17
C ARG A 85 1.73 -5.14 0.07
N ALA A 86 1.04 -5.67 1.08
CA ALA A 86 -0.40 -5.54 1.19
C ALA A 86 -0.76 -4.06 1.44
N VAL A 87 -1.58 -3.49 0.56
CA VAL A 87 -1.97 -2.07 0.59
C VAL A 87 -3.47 -1.85 0.68
N GLY A 88 -4.30 -2.89 0.69
CA GLY A 88 -5.76 -2.75 0.76
C GLY A 88 -6.26 -2.23 2.12
N ASN A 89 -5.76 -2.80 3.22
CA ASN A 89 -5.96 -2.31 4.58
C ASN A 89 -4.59 -2.26 5.25
N VAL A 90 -4.26 -1.14 5.88
CA VAL A 90 -2.91 -0.88 6.36
C VAL A 90 -2.91 -0.44 7.82
N SER A 91 -1.82 -0.77 8.50
CA SER A 91 -1.49 -0.26 9.83
C SER A 91 -0.61 0.99 9.69
N VAL A 92 -1.12 2.13 10.13
CA VAL A 92 -0.40 3.42 10.14
C VAL A 92 0.09 3.70 11.55
N ASN A 93 1.42 3.83 11.70
CA ASN A 93 2.01 4.23 12.97
C ASN A 93 1.76 5.72 13.20
N VAL A 94 1.21 6.07 14.34
CA VAL A 94 0.88 7.44 14.71
C VAL A 94 1.70 7.87 15.92
N THR A 95 2.19 9.10 15.87
CA THR A 95 2.79 9.81 17.00
C THR A 95 1.85 10.96 17.36
N ALA A 96 1.15 10.82 18.48
CA ALA A 96 0.18 11.79 18.95
C ALA A 96 0.81 12.70 20.00
N HIS A 97 0.84 14.00 19.70
CA HIS A 97 1.24 15.06 20.61
C HIS A 97 0.06 15.46 21.49
N PRO A 98 0.30 15.78 22.78
CA PRO A 98 -0.74 16.19 23.70
C PRO A 98 -1.36 17.53 23.30
N LYS A 99 -2.60 17.76 23.73
CA LYS A 99 -3.20 19.09 23.70
C LYS A 99 -2.43 20.01 24.64
N SER A 100 -2.14 21.23 24.18
CA SER A 100 -1.32 22.18 24.94
C SER A 100 -1.89 22.45 26.33
N GLY A 101 -1.12 22.13 27.39
CA GLY A 101 -1.46 22.45 28.78
C GLY A 101 -1.53 21.26 29.73
N GLU A 102 -1.53 20.03 29.22
CA GLU A 102 -1.50 18.82 30.04
C GLU A 102 -0.07 18.29 30.18
N HIS A 103 0.20 17.60 31.28
CA HIS A 103 1.49 16.96 31.59
C HIS A 103 1.66 15.64 30.83
N ASP A 104 1.01 15.52 29.67
CA ASP A 104 0.89 14.27 28.92
C ASP A 104 2.04 14.13 27.93
N GLU A 105 2.66 12.96 27.96
CA GLU A 105 3.78 12.61 27.09
C GLU A 105 3.27 12.24 25.70
N THR A 106 4.06 12.54 24.66
CA THR A 106 3.80 12.07 23.29
C THR A 106 3.58 10.56 23.29
N ARG A 107 2.45 10.10 22.75
CA ARG A 107 2.10 8.67 22.70
C ARG A 107 2.20 8.10 21.29
N SER A 108 2.51 6.81 21.21
CA SER A 108 2.52 6.07 19.95
C SER A 108 1.34 5.10 19.91
N LEU A 109 0.66 5.06 18.77
CA LEU A 109 -0.46 4.14 18.52
C LEU A 109 -0.46 3.71 17.06
N THR A 110 -1.30 2.74 16.73
CA THR A 110 -1.45 2.24 15.37
C THR A 110 -2.91 2.36 14.96
N LEU A 111 -3.16 3.03 13.84
CA LEU A 111 -4.47 3.09 13.20
C LEU A 111 -4.57 2.01 12.13
N HIS A 112 -5.73 1.36 12.05
CA HIS A 112 -6.05 0.42 10.98
C HIS A 112 -7.08 1.07 10.07
N VAL A 113 -6.69 1.35 8.82
CA VAL A 113 -7.52 2.08 7.86
C VAL A 113 -7.42 1.45 6.47
N PRO A 114 -8.44 1.66 5.60
CA PRO A 114 -8.30 1.39 4.17
C PRO A 114 -7.07 2.11 3.60
N GLY A 115 -6.34 1.45 2.71
CA GLY A 115 -5.12 2.03 2.15
C GLY A 115 -5.33 3.27 1.28
N ASP A 116 -6.54 3.45 0.76
CA ASP A 116 -6.99 4.62 -0.01
C ASP A 116 -7.54 5.75 0.87
N TYR A 117 -7.61 5.57 2.19
CA TYR A 117 -7.97 6.64 3.11
C TYR A 117 -6.96 7.79 3.02
N GLU A 118 -7.42 9.02 2.81
CA GLU A 118 -6.56 10.20 2.68
C GLU A 118 -6.45 10.93 4.02
N PHE A 119 -5.21 11.15 4.49
CA PHE A 119 -4.92 12.07 5.59
C PHE A 119 -4.54 13.43 5.01
N VAL A 120 -5.04 14.51 5.61
CA VAL A 120 -4.77 15.89 5.18
C VAL A 120 -4.24 16.71 6.35
N VAL A 121 -3.11 17.36 6.18
CA VAL A 121 -2.50 18.24 7.20
C VAL A 121 -3.43 19.42 7.51
N ASP A 122 -3.57 19.73 8.80
CA ASP A 122 -4.51 20.68 9.41
C ASP A 122 -6.00 20.24 9.42
N GLU A 123 -6.34 19.05 8.95
CA GLU A 123 -7.68 18.48 9.11
C GLU A 123 -7.79 17.58 10.35
N THR A 124 -9.02 17.49 10.89
CA THR A 124 -9.35 16.67 12.06
C THR A 124 -10.08 15.41 11.62
N ASP A 125 -9.56 14.26 12.05
CA ASP A 125 -10.13 12.94 11.81
C ASP A 125 -10.63 12.32 13.13
N GLU A 126 -11.64 11.46 13.03
CA GLU A 126 -12.08 10.57 14.11
C GLU A 126 -11.94 9.11 13.68
N LEU A 127 -10.90 8.44 14.16
CA LEU A 127 -10.55 7.07 13.76
C LEU A 127 -10.16 6.24 14.97
N GLY A 128 -10.62 4.98 15.02
CA GLY A 128 -10.28 4.07 16.13
C GLY A 128 -10.78 4.53 17.51
N GLY A 129 -11.76 5.44 17.55
CA GLY A 129 -12.25 6.06 18.79
C GLY A 129 -11.43 7.24 19.29
N GLU A 130 -10.53 7.78 18.45
CA GLU A 130 -9.64 8.89 18.77
C GLU A 130 -9.94 10.06 17.83
N GLU A 131 -10.07 11.26 18.39
CA GLU A 131 -10.20 12.50 17.63
C GLU A 131 -8.84 13.20 17.61
N PHE A 132 -8.32 13.51 16.43
CA PHE A 132 -7.00 14.13 16.30
C PHE A 132 -6.91 15.04 15.08
N THR A 133 -6.04 16.05 15.15
CA THR A 133 -5.69 16.90 14.01
C THR A 133 -4.35 16.47 13.43
N VAL A 134 -4.26 16.28 12.11
CA VAL A 134 -3.01 15.91 11.43
C VAL A 134 -2.06 17.11 11.40
N GLU A 135 -0.85 16.94 11.92
CA GLU A 135 0.20 17.97 11.92
C GLU A 135 1.28 17.69 10.87
N GLY A 136 1.42 16.44 10.45
CA GLY A 136 2.35 16.08 9.40
C GLY A 136 2.32 14.61 9.04
N ILE A 137 2.75 14.32 7.83
CA ILE A 137 2.75 12.98 7.25
C ILE A 137 4.17 12.67 6.81
N PHE A 138 4.71 11.55 7.27
CA PHE A 138 5.98 11.02 6.78
C PHE A 138 5.70 9.83 5.86
N LEU A 139 6.17 9.93 4.62
CA LEU A 139 5.90 8.98 3.56
C LEU A 139 6.83 7.76 3.63
N ARG A 140 6.37 6.68 3.03
CA ARG A 140 7.16 5.47 2.82
C ARG A 140 8.12 5.64 1.66
N ASP A 141 9.20 4.87 1.69
CA ASP A 141 10.24 4.91 0.66
C ASP A 141 9.70 4.39 -0.70
N ASP A 142 8.61 3.60 -0.69
CA ASP A 142 7.88 3.10 -1.87
C ASP A 142 6.68 3.98 -2.28
N ALA A 143 6.49 5.14 -1.63
CA ALA A 143 5.47 6.11 -2.03
C ALA A 143 5.87 6.80 -3.35
N ARG A 144 4.87 7.14 -4.17
CA ARG A 144 5.05 7.75 -5.49
C ARG A 144 4.15 8.96 -5.61
N ASP A 145 4.48 9.87 -6.53
CA ASP A 145 3.70 11.07 -6.85
C ASP A 145 3.71 12.21 -5.80
N TYR A 146 4.69 12.21 -4.89
CA TYR A 146 4.91 13.29 -3.91
C TYR A 146 6.21 14.04 -4.19
N GLU A 147 6.23 15.36 -3.93
CA GLU A 147 7.43 16.19 -4.09
C GLU A 147 8.43 16.02 -2.93
N PHE A 148 7.93 15.70 -1.74
CA PHE A 148 8.71 15.59 -0.50
C PHE A 148 8.33 14.37 0.32
N ASP A 149 9.30 13.74 0.99
CA ASP A 149 9.07 12.59 1.88
C ASP A 149 8.36 12.97 3.18
N LYS A 150 8.35 14.26 3.53
CA LYS A 150 7.64 14.80 4.69
C LYS A 150 6.72 15.91 4.22
N LEU A 151 5.45 15.76 4.56
CA LEU A 151 4.39 16.71 4.31
C LEU A 151 3.99 17.34 5.65
N ASP A 152 4.04 18.66 5.74
CA ASP A 152 3.78 19.41 6.99
C ASP A 152 3.22 20.81 6.76
N HIS A 153 2.72 21.09 5.56
CA HIS A 153 2.01 22.31 5.23
C HIS A 153 0.51 22.05 5.11
N ALA A 154 -0.29 23.03 5.53
CA ALA A 154 -1.75 22.95 5.49
C ALA A 154 -2.25 22.56 4.09
N GLY A 155 -3.09 21.53 4.03
CA GLY A 155 -3.63 20.98 2.79
C GLY A 155 -2.72 20.01 2.05
N ASP A 156 -1.50 19.75 2.54
CA ASP A 156 -0.75 18.59 2.06
C ASP A 156 -1.52 17.31 2.44
N SER A 157 -1.60 16.35 1.51
CA SER A 157 -2.33 15.10 1.74
C SER A 157 -1.56 13.89 1.25
N ALA A 158 -1.87 12.72 1.83
CA ALA A 158 -1.39 11.43 1.35
C ALA A 158 -2.36 10.30 1.68
N VAL A 159 -2.40 9.29 0.82
CA VAL A 159 -3.17 8.07 1.08
C VAL A 159 -2.47 7.18 2.11
N ALA A 160 -3.25 6.53 2.97
CA ALA A 160 -2.75 5.77 4.12
C ALA A 160 -1.73 4.70 3.75
N LYS A 161 -1.88 4.05 2.59
CA LYS A 161 -0.93 3.04 2.10
C LYS A 161 0.47 3.61 1.86
N ASP A 162 0.61 4.92 1.67
CA ASP A 162 1.89 5.61 1.47
C ASP A 162 2.45 6.21 2.76
N VAL A 163 1.69 6.18 3.87
CA VAL A 163 2.11 6.75 5.14
C VAL A 163 3.00 5.77 5.91
N LYS A 164 4.22 6.21 6.23
CA LYS A 164 5.17 5.52 7.11
C LYS A 164 4.90 5.86 8.57
N ARG A 165 4.64 7.14 8.84
CA ARG A 165 4.25 7.65 10.15
C ARG A 165 3.37 8.90 10.02
N LEU A 166 2.30 8.95 10.79
CA LEU A 166 1.44 10.11 10.94
C LEU A 166 1.80 10.86 12.24
N TYR A 167 1.90 12.17 12.17
CA TYR A 167 2.06 13.04 13.33
C TYR A 167 0.76 13.80 13.53
N VAL A 168 0.21 13.71 14.75
CA VAL A 168 -1.10 14.27 15.04
C VAL A 168 -1.08 14.99 16.37
N ARG A 169 -1.98 15.94 16.55
CA ARG A 169 -2.33 16.50 17.84
C ARG A 169 -3.60 15.84 18.32
N ASP A 170 -3.57 15.31 19.54
CA ASP A 170 -4.74 14.74 20.19
C ASP A 170 -5.77 15.85 20.46
N GLU A 171 -7.00 15.64 19.99
CA GLU A 171 -8.15 16.49 20.24
C GLU A 171 -9.18 15.82 21.16
N SER A 172 -8.96 14.55 21.49
CA SER A 172 -9.82 13.75 22.36
C SER A 172 -9.98 14.45 23.71
N THR A 173 -11.23 14.80 24.04
CA THR A 173 -11.57 15.45 25.31
C THR A 173 -11.66 14.47 26.48
N THR A 174 -11.47 13.18 26.23
CA THR A 174 -11.62 12.13 27.23
C THR A 174 -10.37 12.03 28.08
N ALA A 175 -10.34 12.81 29.17
CA ALA A 175 -9.53 12.50 30.34
C ALA A 175 -9.84 11.05 30.77
N TRP A 176 -9.03 10.09 30.34
CA TRP A 176 -9.27 8.69 30.68
C TRP A 176 -8.71 8.41 32.08
N SER A 177 -9.61 7.96 32.95
CA SER A 177 -9.31 7.60 34.33
C SER A 177 -8.37 6.40 34.35
N ALA A 178 -7.21 6.59 34.97
CA ALA A 178 -6.33 5.51 35.37
C ALA A 178 -7.12 4.45 36.15
N TRP A 179 -6.98 3.19 35.75
CA TRP A 179 -7.32 2.04 36.57
C TRP A 179 -6.05 1.22 36.84
#